data_AF-A0A7X8IW84-F1
#
_entry.id   AF-A0A7X8IW84-F1
#
_cell.length_a   1.000
_cell.length_b   1.000
_cell.length_c   1.000
_cell.angle_alpha   90.00
_cell.angle_beta   90.00
_cell.angle_gamma   90.00
#
_symmetry.space_group_name_H-M   'P 1'
#
loop_
_entity.id
_entity.type
_entity.pdbx_description
1 polymer ?
#
loop_
_entity_poly.entity_id
_entity_poly.type
_entity_poly.pdbx_seq_one_letter_code
_entity_poly.pdbx_strand_id
1 'polypeptide(L)' 'MDKYYKILEVDINSSFDNIKQAYKNLAKKYHPDLNESNPHKDLIEEKFREIKTAY' A
#
# COMPACT_ATOMS: atom_id res chain seq x y z
N MET A 1 -15.62 5.27 2.15
CA MET A 1 -14.99 4.02 2.63
C MET A 1 -14.20 3.32 1.53
N ASP A 2 -14.35 3.71 0.26
CA ASP A 2 -13.72 3.05 -0.91
C ASP A 2 -12.25 3.42 -1.16
N LYS A 3 -11.74 4.46 -0.50
CA LYS A 3 -10.38 4.94 -0.73
C LYS A 3 -9.33 3.92 -0.29
N TYR A 4 -9.55 3.27 0.86
CA TYR A 4 -8.62 2.31 1.45
C TYR A 4 -8.53 1.02 0.64
N TYR A 5 -9.68 0.47 0.22
CA TYR A 5 -9.72 -0.71 -0.65
C TYR A 5 -9.07 -0.44 -2.01
N LYS A 6 -9.26 0.75 -2.59
CA LYS A 6 -8.56 1.18 -3.82
C LYS A 6 -7.06 1.33 -3.64
N ILE A 7 -6.61 1.92 -2.53
CA ILE A 7 -5.17 2.07 -2.21
C ILE A 7 -4.52 0.70 -2.02
N LEU A 8 -5.25 -0.22 -1.38
CA LEU A 8 -4.82 -1.59 -1.15
C LEU A 8 -5.03 -2.52 -2.36
N GLU A 9 -5.56 -2.00 -3.47
CA GLU A 9 -5.93 -2.76 -4.69
C GLU A 9 -6.74 -4.04 -4.39
N VAL A 10 -7.61 -3.99 -3.39
CA VAL A 10 -8.47 -5.09 -2.96
C VAL A 10 -9.94 -4.77 -3.19
N ASP A 11 -10.74 -5.81 -3.41
CA ASP A 11 -12.19 -5.66 -3.50
C ASP A 11 -12.78 -5.25 -2.13
N ILE A 12 -13.85 -4.48 -2.13
CA ILE A 12 -14.57 -4.08 -0.91
C ILE A 12 -15.16 -5.28 -0.15
N ASN A 13 -15.40 -6.40 -0.84
CA ASN A 13 -15.84 -7.66 -0.25
C ASN A 13 -14.66 -8.57 0.15
N SER A 14 -13.42 -8.11 0.02
CA SER A 14 -12.25 -8.91 0.38
C SER A 14 -12.25 -9.20 1.88
N SER A 15 -11.98 -10.45 2.23
CA SER A 15 -11.82 -10.84 3.63
C SER A 15 -10.59 -10.18 4.25
N PHE A 16 -10.61 -10.03 5.58
CA PHE A 16 -9.54 -9.40 6.34
C PHE A 16 -8.14 -10.00 6.06
N ASP A 17 -8.09 -11.31 5.77
CA ASP A 17 -6.86 -12.01 5.41
C ASP A 17 -6.27 -11.53 4.07
N ASN A 18 -7.13 -11.31 3.06
CA ASN A 18 -6.74 -10.74 1.78
C ASN A 18 -6.27 -9.29 1.93
N ILE A 19 -6.94 -8.48 2.75
CA ILE A 19 -6.52 -7.09 3.04
C ILE A 19 -5.13 -7.10 3.67
N LYS A 20 -4.88 -7.99 4.63
CA LYS A 20 -3.58 -8.13 5.30
C LYS A 20 -2.47 -8.60 4.36
N GLN A 21 -2.76 -9.54 3.45
CA GLN A 21 -1.81 -9.95 2.42
C GLN A 21 -1.52 -8.84 1.42
N ALA A 22 -2.55 -8.15 0.93
CA ALA A 22 -2.41 -7.04 -0.01
C ALA A 22 -1.59 -5.90 0.60
N TYR A 23 -1.88 -5.50 1.84
CA TYR A 23 -1.09 -4.53 2.60
C TYR A 23 0.38 -4.95 2.68
N LYS A 24 0.68 -6.21 3.04
CA LYS A 24 2.07 -6.70 3.10
C LYS A 24 2.77 -6.65 1.74
N ASN A 25 2.06 -7.01 0.67
CA ASN A 25 2.61 -7.00 -0.69
C ASN A 25 2.88 -5.58 -1.17
N LEU A 26 1.94 -4.65 -0.95
CA LEU A 26 2.08 -3.25 -1.31
C LEU A 26 3.13 -2.55 -0.46
N ALA A 27 3.17 -2.79 0.85
CA ALA A 27 4.19 -2.25 1.74
C ALA A 27 5.60 -2.69 1.34
N LYS A 28 5.78 -3.93 0.85
CA LYS A 28 7.05 -4.38 0.26
C LYS A 28 7.33 -3.69 -1.07
N LYS A 29 6.33 -3.61 -1.96
CA LYS A 29 6.47 -2.98 -3.29
C LYS A 29 6.87 -1.51 -3.20
N TYR A 30 6.29 -0.78 -2.25
CA TYR A 30 6.54 0.65 -2.01
C TYR A 30 7.49 0.89 -0.83
N HIS A 31 8.23 -0.13 -0.37
CA HIS A 31 9.15 0.05 0.75
C HIS A 31 10.25 1.05 0.37
N PRO A 32 10.59 2.04 1.23
CA PRO A 32 11.61 3.05 0.91
C PRO A 32 13.00 2.43 0.68
N ASP A 33 13.30 1.32 1.36
CA ASP A 33 14.54 0.55 1.23
C ASP A 33 14.70 -0.09 -0.17
N LEU A 34 13.60 -0.61 -0.73
CA LEU A 34 13.58 -1.20 -2.08
C LEU A 34 13.51 -0.14 -3.18
N ASN A 35 13.06 1.07 -2.82
CA ASN A 35 12.92 2.19 -3.74
C ASN A 35 13.96 3.28 -3.44
N GLU A 36 15.08 2.91 -2.82
CA GLU A 36 16.06 3.90 -2.36
C GLU A 36 16.66 4.72 -3.51
N SER A 37 16.82 4.09 -4.67
CA SER A 37 17.34 4.69 -5.91
C SER A 37 16.23 5.23 -6.82
N ASN A 38 14.97 5.22 -6.39
CA ASN A 38 13.85 5.60 -7.25
C ASN A 38 13.71 7.14 -7.26
N PRO A 39 13.74 7.81 -8.43
CA PRO A 39 13.59 9.27 -8.53
C PRO A 39 12.23 9.78 -8.03
N HIS A 40 11.26 8.88 -7.83
CA HIS A 40 9.94 9.19 -7.29
C HIS A 40 9.79 8.82 -5.81
N LYS A 41 10.89 8.88 -5.04
CA LYS A 41 10.90 8.57 -3.60
C LYS A 41 9.79 9.27 -2.81
N ASP A 42 9.56 10.55 -3.06
CA ASP A 42 8.50 11.32 -2.40
C ASP A 42 7.10 10.74 -2.65
N LEU A 43 6.79 10.35 -3.90
CA LEU A 43 5.52 9.70 -4.25
C LEU A 43 5.41 8.31 -3.64
N ILE A 44 6.52 7.60 -3.49
CA ILE A 44 6.56 6.26 -2.89
C ILE A 44 6.36 6.36 -1.38
N GLU A 45 6.97 7.34 -0.73
CA GLU A 45 6.75 7.61 0.69
C GLU A 45 5.31 8.04 0.97
N GLU A 46 4.74 8.91 0.12
CA GLU A 46 3.34 9.34 0.21
C GLU A 46 2.39 8.16 0.07
N LYS A 47 2.58 7.33 -0.97
CA LYS A 47 1.81 6.09 -1.16
C LYS A 47 1.98 5.13 0.02
N PHE A 48 3.19 4.95 0.52
CA PHE A 48 3.45 4.09 1.68
C PHE A 48 2.72 4.59 2.94
N ARG A 49 2.66 5.92 3.12
CA ARG A 49 1.92 6.57 4.21
C ARG A 49 0.40 6.38 4.05
N GLU A 50 -0.11 6.50 2.83
CA GLU A 50 -1.51 6.20 2.50
C GLU A 50 -1.86 4.72 2.75
N ILE A 51 -1.01 3.79 2.32
CA ILE A 51 -1.15 2.35 2.56
C ILE A 51 -1.17 2.04 4.07
N LYS A 52 -0.30 2.70 4.86
CA LYS A 52 -0.29 2.61 6.34
C LYS A 52 -1.56 3.13 6.98
N THR A 53 -2.15 4.20 6.43
CA THR A 53 -3.37 4.81 6.97
C THR A 53 -4.61 3.99 6.58
N ALA A 54 -4.50 3.19 5.52
CA ALA A 54 -5.58 2.34 5.01
C ALA A 54 -5.79 1.02 5.75
N TYR A 55 -4.81 0.58 6.55
CA TYR A 55 -4.86 -0.62 7.38
C TYR A 55 -5.18 -0.26 8.84
#